data_AF-A0A6C0KZZ8-F1
#
_entry.id   AF-A0A6C0KZZ8-F1
#
_cell.length_a   1.000
_cell.length_b   1.000
_cell.length_c   1.000
_cell.angle_alpha   90.00
_cell.angle_beta   90.00
_cell.angle_gamma   90.00
#
_symmetry.space_group_name_H-M   'P 1'
#
loop_
_entity.id
_entity.type
_entity.pdbx_description
1 polymer ?
#
loop_
_entity_poly.entity_id
_entity_poly.type
_entity_poly.pdbx_seq_one_letter_code
_entity_poly.pdbx_strand_id
1 'polypeptide(L)'
;MEKYVDEEKQEFNNNTELNLGQIRSMLDEIESMSIEEHQNIIKILGDNNVKSMENDNGLFVKMNQLSIEVIKSIYEYVAEVRKSKKNLETAIQSMEPVRHNINKNLPEDVSENTINELNIDVEDWKLEIIQKMRTESKVRSKKRKQTSKANTTNP
;
A
#
# COMPACT_ATOMS: atom_id res chain seq x y z
N MET A 1 -0.43 -41.11 -7.06
CA MET A 1 -1.82 -40.63 -6.97
C MET A 1 -1.76 -39.21 -6.45
N GLU A 2 -1.36 -38.27 -7.30
CA GLU A 2 -1.34 -36.84 -6.99
C GLU A 2 -2.74 -36.30 -7.22
N LYS A 3 -3.34 -35.76 -6.15
CA LYS A 3 -4.66 -35.14 -6.19
C LYS A 3 -4.50 -33.70 -6.67
N TYR A 4 -5.24 -33.40 -7.72
CA TYR A 4 -5.53 -32.08 -8.27
C TYR A 4 -5.97 -31.11 -7.17
N VAL A 5 -5.42 -29.90 -7.19
CA VAL A 5 -6.06 -28.72 -6.62
C VAL A 5 -6.39 -27.85 -7.83
N ASP A 6 -7.58 -28.08 -8.38
CA ASP A 6 -8.16 -27.19 -9.37
C ASP A 6 -8.51 -25.88 -8.64
N GLU A 7 -7.65 -24.88 -8.80
CA GLU A 7 -8.00 -23.50 -8.49
C GLU A 7 -9.12 -23.10 -9.46
N GLU A 8 -10.37 -23.18 -9.00
CA GLU A 8 -11.51 -22.61 -9.69
C GLU A 8 -11.25 -21.12 -9.94
N LYS A 9 -10.77 -20.80 -11.15
CA LYS A 9 -10.90 -19.47 -11.73
C LYS A 9 -12.40 -19.24 -11.92
N GLN A 10 -13.02 -18.52 -11.00
CA GLN A 10 -14.32 -17.92 -11.22
C GLN A 10 -14.14 -16.85 -12.31
N GLU A 11 -14.25 -17.28 -13.57
CA GLU A 11 -14.42 -16.38 -14.69
C GLU A 11 -15.76 -15.66 -14.49
N PHE A 12 -15.67 -14.34 -14.28
CA PHE A 12 -16.83 -13.48 -14.18
C PHE A 12 -17.56 -13.49 -15.53
N ASN A 13 -18.74 -14.11 -15.52
CA ASN A 13 -19.63 -14.11 -16.67
C ASN A 13 -20.32 -12.74 -16.71
N ASN A 14 -20.05 -11.94 -17.74
CA ASN A 14 -20.57 -10.56 -17.89
C ASN A 14 -22.12 -10.45 -17.97
N ASN A 15 -22.83 -11.58 -17.86
CA ASN A 15 -24.29 -11.70 -17.96
C ASN A 15 -24.98 -12.08 -16.64
N THR A 16 -24.26 -12.18 -15.51
CA THR A 16 -24.91 -12.50 -14.23
C THR A 16 -25.57 -11.25 -13.66
N GLU A 17 -26.90 -11.23 -13.59
CA GLU A 17 -27.63 -10.21 -12.83
C GLU A 17 -27.15 -10.21 -11.37
N LEU A 18 -26.82 -9.02 -10.85
CA LEU A 18 -26.46 -8.86 -9.45
C LEU A 18 -27.66 -9.22 -8.57
N ASN A 19 -27.47 -10.16 -7.66
CA ASN A 19 -28.51 -10.51 -6.71
C ASN A 19 -28.49 -9.57 -5.48
N LEU A 20 -29.60 -9.53 -4.74
CA LEU A 20 -29.76 -8.67 -3.56
C LEU A 20 -28.69 -8.92 -2.48
N GLY A 21 -28.21 -10.16 -2.34
CA GLY A 21 -27.15 -10.51 -1.40
C GLY A 21 -25.81 -9.87 -1.77
N GLN A 22 -25.46 -9.89 -3.06
CA GLN A 22 -24.25 -9.25 -3.59
C GLN A 22 -24.30 -7.73 -3.42
N ILE A 23 -25.46 -7.12 -3.71
CA ILE A 23 -25.65 -5.67 -3.53
C ILE A 23 -25.50 -5.29 -2.05
N ARG A 24 -26.09 -6.07 -1.14
CA ARG A 24 -25.98 -5.80 0.30
C ARG A 24 -24.53 -5.92 0.80
N SER A 25 -23.84 -7.00 0.42
CA SER A 25 -22.42 -7.19 0.76
C SER A 25 -21.55 -6.05 0.23
N MET A 26 -21.81 -5.58 -0.99
CA MET A 26 -21.13 -4.42 -1.57
C MET A 26 -21.37 -3.15 -0.73
N LEU A 27 -22.60 -2.89 -0.29
CA LEU A 27 -22.91 -1.73 0.54
C LEU A 27 -22.19 -1.79 1.90
N ASP A 28 -22.19 -2.96 2.54
CA ASP A 28 -21.48 -3.17 3.81
C ASP A 28 -19.96 -2.95 3.64
N GLU A 29 -19.39 -3.39 2.52
CA GLU A 29 -17.98 -3.13 2.20
C GLU A 29 -17.72 -1.64 2.00
N ILE A 30 -18.60 -0.94 1.26
CA ILE A 30 -18.48 0.50 1.02
C ILE A 30 -18.40 1.28 2.33
N GLU A 31 -19.17 0.92 3.36
CA GLU A 31 -19.11 1.60 4.67
C GLU A 31 -17.73 1.52 5.33
N SER A 32 -16.95 0.47 5.02
CA SER A 32 -15.60 0.25 5.57
C SER A 32 -14.45 0.76 4.70
N MET A 33 -14.76 1.33 3.53
CA MET A 33 -13.76 1.83 2.59
C MET A 33 -13.06 3.11 3.09
N SER A 34 -11.91 3.42 2.51
CA SER A 34 -11.20 4.67 2.79
C SER A 34 -11.88 5.87 2.12
N ILE A 35 -11.50 7.08 2.56
CA ILE A 35 -12.02 8.33 1.99
C ILE A 35 -11.69 8.43 0.50
N GLU A 36 -10.49 8.02 0.08
CA GLU A 36 -10.06 8.03 -1.32
C GLU A 36 -10.88 7.05 -2.17
N GLU A 37 -11.24 5.90 -1.59
CA GLU A 37 -12.10 4.91 -2.23
C GLU A 37 -13.53 5.45 -2.39
N HIS A 38 -14.06 6.12 -1.36
CA HIS A 38 -15.35 6.81 -1.43
C HIS A 38 -15.37 7.89 -2.51
N GLN A 39 -14.29 8.67 -2.68
CA GLN A 39 -14.20 9.69 -3.73
C GLN A 39 -14.36 9.10 -5.14
N ASN A 40 -13.83 7.90 -5.38
CA ASN A 40 -14.02 7.23 -6.66
C ASN A 40 -15.47 6.78 -6.88
N ILE A 41 -16.15 6.31 -5.83
CA ILE A 41 -17.58 6.00 -5.90
C ILE A 41 -18.39 7.27 -6.19
N ILE A 42 -18.06 8.39 -5.55
CA ILE A 42 -18.67 9.69 -5.81
C ILE A 42 -18.49 10.10 -7.27
N LYS A 43 -17.31 9.84 -7.84
CA LYS A 43 -17.05 10.10 -9.25
C LYS A 43 -17.94 9.26 -10.16
N ILE A 44 -18.08 7.95 -9.90
CA ILE A 44 -18.99 7.06 -10.65
C ILE A 44 -20.43 7.61 -10.62
N LEU A 45 -20.88 8.05 -9.45
CA LEU A 45 -22.21 8.64 -9.27
C LEU A 45 -22.36 9.94 -10.06
N GLY A 46 -21.36 10.82 -10.03
CA GLY A 46 -21.32 12.08 -10.75
C GLY A 46 -21.33 11.90 -12.28
N ASP A 47 -20.54 10.97 -12.80
CA ASP A 47 -20.47 10.64 -14.23
C ASP A 47 -21.82 10.12 -14.77
N ASN A 48 -22.64 9.54 -13.89
CA ASN A 48 -23.99 9.05 -14.21
C ASN A 48 -25.12 10.01 -13.78
N ASN A 49 -24.79 11.26 -13.42
CA ASN A 49 -25.72 12.30 -13.04
C ASN A 49 -26.66 11.90 -11.87
N VAL A 50 -26.17 11.06 -10.96
CA VAL A 50 -26.90 10.67 -9.75
C VAL A 50 -26.83 11.81 -8.75
N LYS A 51 -27.99 12.22 -8.24
CA LYS A 51 -28.07 13.26 -7.21
C LYS A 51 -27.72 12.67 -5.84
N SER A 52 -26.87 13.36 -5.12
CA SER A 52 -26.51 13.06 -3.74
C SER A 52 -26.83 14.25 -2.83
N MET A 53 -26.99 13.99 -1.55
CA MET A 53 -27.15 15.01 -0.51
C MET A 53 -26.04 14.83 0.52
N GLU A 54 -25.30 15.89 0.82
CA GLU A 54 -24.23 15.86 1.82
C GLU A 54 -24.67 16.60 3.08
N ASN A 55 -24.37 16.03 4.25
CA ASN A 55 -24.50 16.70 5.54
C ASN A 55 -23.34 16.29 6.47
N ASP A 56 -23.35 16.76 7.72
CA ASP A 56 -22.29 16.49 8.70
C ASP A 56 -22.06 14.99 8.98
N ASN A 57 -23.05 14.13 8.70
CA ASN A 57 -22.97 12.68 8.86
C ASN A 57 -22.52 11.95 7.59
N GLY A 58 -22.30 12.67 6.48
CA GLY A 58 -21.77 12.14 5.24
C GLY A 58 -22.68 12.33 4.02
N LEU A 59 -22.42 11.52 3.00
CA LEU A 59 -23.09 11.58 1.71
C LEU A 59 -24.22 10.56 1.61
N PHE A 60 -25.41 11.03 1.27
CA PHE A 60 -26.61 10.23 1.12
C PHE A 60 -27.01 10.14 -0.35
N VAL A 61 -27.16 8.91 -0.83
CA VAL A 61 -27.57 8.58 -2.19
C VAL A 61 -28.84 7.76 -2.12
N LYS A 62 -29.86 8.12 -2.90
CA LYS A 62 -31.10 7.37 -2.93
C LYS A 62 -30.96 6.18 -3.87
N MET A 63 -31.09 4.96 -3.35
CA MET A 63 -30.95 3.73 -4.15
C MET A 63 -31.91 3.66 -5.34
N ASN A 64 -33.11 4.24 -5.23
CA ASN A 64 -34.08 4.26 -6.33
C ASN A 64 -33.67 5.18 -7.51
N GLN A 65 -32.61 5.98 -7.36
CA GLN A 65 -32.05 6.81 -8.43
C GLN A 65 -30.89 6.12 -9.16
N LEU A 66 -30.43 4.97 -8.66
CA LEU A 66 -29.35 4.21 -9.29
C LEU A 66 -29.91 3.30 -10.37
N SER A 67 -29.42 3.46 -11.60
CA SER A 67 -29.68 2.46 -12.63
C SER A 67 -28.88 1.18 -12.33
N ILE A 68 -29.30 0.07 -12.93
CA ILE A 68 -28.60 -1.20 -12.74
C ILE A 68 -27.15 -1.14 -13.25
N GLU A 69 -26.89 -0.35 -14.29
CA GLU A 69 -25.56 -0.09 -14.82
C GLU A 69 -24.67 0.62 -13.80
N VAL A 70 -25.20 1.65 -13.11
CA VAL A 70 -24.46 2.34 -12.06
C VAL A 70 -24.12 1.39 -10.91
N ILE A 71 -25.08 0.58 -10.49
CA ILE A 71 -24.87 -0.42 -9.44
C ILE A 71 -23.77 -1.41 -9.86
N LYS A 72 -23.78 -1.85 -11.12
CA LYS A 72 -22.74 -2.73 -11.67
C LYS A 72 -21.36 -2.05 -11.68
N SER A 73 -21.27 -0.80 -12.11
CA SER A 73 -19.99 -0.06 -12.11
C SER A 73 -19.43 0.12 -10.70
N ILE A 74 -20.27 0.42 -9.71
CA ILE A 74 -19.86 0.49 -8.31
C ILE A 74 -19.39 -0.89 -7.83
N TYR A 75 -20.14 -1.95 -8.16
CA TYR A 75 -19.80 -3.32 -7.77
C TYR A 75 -18.45 -3.77 -8.36
N GLU A 76 -18.21 -3.49 -9.64
CA GLU A 76 -16.94 -3.78 -10.33
C GLU A 76 -15.78 -3.04 -9.65
N TYR A 77 -15.95 -1.75 -9.36
CA TYR A 77 -14.94 -0.96 -8.66
C TYR A 77 -14.61 -1.54 -7.27
N VAL A 78 -15.63 -1.88 -6.48
CA VAL A 78 -15.44 -2.50 -5.15
C VAL A 78 -14.71 -3.84 -5.28
N ALA A 79 -15.02 -4.64 -6.30
CA ALA A 79 -14.31 -5.89 -6.56
C ALA A 79 -12.83 -5.66 -6.94
N GLU A 80 -12.52 -4.63 -7.71
CA GLU A 80 -11.13 -4.24 -8.03
C GLU A 80 -10.36 -3.81 -6.77
N VAL A 81 -10.99 -3.02 -5.90
CA VAL A 81 -10.39 -2.61 -4.62
C VAL A 81 -10.08 -3.84 -3.76
N ARG A 82 -11.02 -4.79 -3.64
CA ARG A 82 -10.83 -6.04 -2.91
C ARG A 82 -9.65 -6.84 -3.46
N LYS A 83 -9.56 -6.95 -4.80
CA LYS A 83 -8.46 -7.64 -5.48
C LYS A 83 -7.12 -6.94 -5.23
N SER A 84 -7.09 -5.61 -5.29
CA SER A 84 -5.88 -4.82 -5.03
C SER A 84 -5.37 -5.02 -3.59
N LYS A 85 -6.26 -4.95 -2.60
CA LYS A 85 -5.94 -5.21 -1.18
C LYS A 85 -5.37 -6.62 -0.98
N LYS A 86 -6.00 -7.64 -1.57
CA LYS A 86 -5.51 -9.03 -1.52
C LYS A 86 -4.14 -9.21 -2.19
N ASN A 87 -3.92 -8.56 -3.33
CA ASN A 87 -2.63 -8.62 -4.02
C ASN A 87 -1.51 -8.00 -3.19
N LEU A 88 -1.79 -6.86 -2.53
CA LEU A 88 -0.83 -6.21 -1.64
C LEU A 88 -0.52 -7.10 -0.43
N GLU A 89 -1.53 -7.69 0.20
CA GLU A 89 -1.35 -8.61 1.32
C GLU A 89 -0.50 -9.82 0.92
N THR A 90 -0.79 -10.43 -0.23
CA THR A 90 0.00 -11.54 -0.79
C THR A 90 1.45 -11.12 -1.03
N ALA A 91 1.66 -9.93 -1.61
CA ALA A 91 3.00 -9.41 -1.87
C ALA A 91 3.79 -9.22 -0.55
N ILE A 92 3.16 -8.66 0.48
CA ILE A 92 3.79 -8.49 1.80
C ILE A 92 4.16 -9.85 2.41
N GLN A 93 3.23 -10.81 2.43
CA GLN A 93 3.46 -12.16 2.97
C GLN A 93 4.59 -12.89 2.22
N SER A 94 4.67 -12.71 0.89
CA SER A 94 5.76 -13.30 0.09
C SER A 94 7.14 -12.74 0.42
N MET A 95 7.23 -11.55 1.03
CA MET A 95 8.48 -10.94 1.50
C MET A 95 8.86 -11.33 2.94
N GLU A 96 7.90 -11.79 3.76
CA GLU A 96 8.17 -12.23 5.13
C GLU A 96 9.14 -13.43 5.29
N PRO A 97 9.21 -14.46 4.40
CA PRO A 97 10.18 -15.55 4.56
C PRO A 97 11.65 -15.09 4.48
N VAL A 98 11.94 -13.87 4.01
CA VAL A 98 13.30 -13.31 4.02
C VAL A 98 13.69 -12.83 5.42
N ARG A 99 12.75 -12.43 6.28
CA ARG A 99 13.08 -11.92 7.64
C ARG A 99 13.53 -13.01 8.60
N HIS A 100 13.09 -14.25 8.41
CA HIS A 100 13.48 -15.37 9.29
C HIS A 100 14.86 -15.98 8.98
N ASN A 101 15.47 -15.64 7.84
CA ASN A 101 16.80 -16.15 7.47
C ASN A 101 17.95 -15.15 7.67
N ILE A 102 17.66 -13.87 7.94
CA ILE A 102 18.72 -12.87 8.19
C ILE A 102 19.40 -13.09 9.55
N ASN A 103 18.72 -13.72 10.53
CA ASN A 103 19.24 -13.89 11.89
C ASN A 103 19.97 -15.22 12.16
N LYS A 104 20.12 -16.12 11.17
CA LYS A 104 20.81 -17.41 11.37
C LYS A 104 22.20 -17.50 10.76
N ASN A 105 22.60 -16.53 9.94
CA ASN A 105 23.91 -16.50 9.27
C ASN A 105 24.67 -15.21 9.57
N LEU A 106 24.65 -14.75 10.83
CA LEU A 106 25.67 -13.80 11.28
C LEU A 106 26.89 -14.65 11.68
N PRO A 107 28.03 -14.60 10.96
CA PRO A 107 29.25 -15.16 11.49
C PRO A 107 29.59 -14.36 12.75
N GLU A 108 29.66 -15.05 13.89
CA GLU A 108 30.43 -14.53 15.02
C GLU A 108 31.86 -14.26 14.53
N ASP A 109 32.36 -13.06 14.83
CA ASP A 109 33.66 -12.53 14.45
C ASP A 109 33.95 -12.30 12.95
N VAL A 110 33.58 -11.12 12.47
CA VAL A 110 34.34 -10.45 11.41
C VAL A 110 35.21 -9.39 12.08
N SER A 111 36.48 -9.72 12.31
CA SER A 111 37.51 -8.75 12.73
C SER A 111 37.51 -7.55 11.77
N GLU A 112 37.67 -6.34 12.30
CA GLU A 112 37.57 -5.03 11.62
C GLU A 112 38.50 -4.82 10.40
N ASN A 113 39.29 -5.81 9.98
CA ASN A 113 40.34 -5.64 8.98
C ASN A 113 40.02 -6.13 7.56
N THR A 114 38.85 -6.72 7.29
CA THR A 114 38.57 -7.35 5.97
C THR A 114 37.69 -6.50 5.02
N ILE A 115 37.51 -5.21 5.28
CA ILE A 115 36.66 -4.33 4.43
C ILE A 115 37.44 -3.71 3.25
N ASN A 116 38.77 -3.78 3.25
CA ASN A 116 39.59 -3.03 2.29
C ASN A 116 39.79 -3.67 0.89
N GLU A 117 39.32 -4.90 0.63
CA GLU A 117 39.64 -5.60 -0.63
C GLU A 117 38.43 -5.96 -1.52
N LEU A 118 37.24 -5.42 -1.25
CA LEU A 118 36.13 -5.52 -2.20
C LEU A 118 36.19 -4.36 -3.20
N ASN A 119 36.98 -4.52 -4.25
CA ASN A 119 36.98 -3.61 -5.41
C ASN A 119 35.71 -3.88 -6.25
N ILE A 120 34.57 -3.44 -5.74
CA ILE A 120 33.27 -3.50 -6.42
C ILE A 120 33.26 -2.39 -7.46
N ASP A 121 33.07 -2.75 -8.73
CA ASP A 121 32.87 -1.79 -9.81
C ASP A 121 31.47 -1.17 -9.62
N VAL A 122 31.45 0.09 -9.20
CA VAL A 122 30.22 0.83 -8.88
C VAL A 122 30.08 1.93 -9.92
N GLU A 123 28.96 1.94 -10.64
CA GLU A 123 28.70 2.97 -11.64
C GLU A 123 28.71 4.39 -11.02
N ASP A 124 29.22 5.37 -11.78
CA ASP A 124 29.50 6.73 -11.28
C ASP A 124 28.35 7.38 -10.53
N TRP A 125 27.10 7.18 -10.98
CA TRP A 125 25.92 7.76 -10.34
C TRP A 125 25.64 7.18 -8.95
N LYS A 126 26.02 5.93 -8.68
CA LYS A 126 25.90 5.30 -7.36
C LYS A 126 26.97 5.83 -6.41
N LEU A 127 28.19 6.09 -6.92
CA LEU A 127 29.27 6.71 -6.14
C LEU A 127 28.86 8.11 -5.65
N GLU A 128 28.19 8.88 -6.50
CA GLU A 128 27.68 10.21 -6.15
C GLU A 128 26.65 10.17 -5.01
N ILE A 129 25.72 9.22 -5.06
CA ILE A 129 24.73 9.01 -3.98
C ILE A 129 25.42 8.64 -2.67
N ILE A 130 26.41 7.73 -2.70
CA ILE A 130 27.17 7.32 -1.52
C ILE A 130 27.93 8.53 -0.93
N GLN A 131 28.55 9.36 -1.76
CA GLN A 131 29.23 10.57 -1.30
C GLN A 131 28.26 11.59 -0.68
N LYS A 132 27.09 11.79 -1.29
CA LYS A 132 26.06 12.68 -0.75
C LYS A 132 25.56 12.21 0.62
N MET A 133 25.28 10.91 0.79
CA MET A 133 24.88 10.37 2.10
C MET A 133 25.97 10.49 3.16
N ARG A 134 27.25 10.28 2.79
CA ARG A 134 28.40 10.43 3.71
C ARG A 134 28.60 11.89 4.13
N THR A 135 28.43 12.84 3.23
CA THR A 135 28.57 14.28 3.54
C THR A 135 27.43 14.77 4.42
N GLU A 136 26.18 14.40 4.10
CA GLU A 136 25.00 14.73 4.92
C GLU A 136 25.10 14.16 6.33
N SER A 137 25.61 12.92 6.48
CA SER A 137 25.84 12.28 7.78
C SER A 137 26.90 13.01 8.62
N LYS A 138 27.98 13.50 7.99
CA LYS A 138 29.03 14.28 8.67
C LYS A 138 28.54 15.66 9.11
N VAL A 139 27.69 16.31 8.31
CA VAL A 139 27.12 17.63 8.63
C VAL A 139 26.15 17.55 9.82
N ARG A 140 25.31 16.51 9.87
CA ARG A 140 24.40 16.26 11.00
C ARG A 140 25.14 16.07 12.33
N SER A 141 26.23 15.31 12.32
CA SER A 141 27.03 15.04 13.53
C SER A 141 27.77 16.27 14.05
N LYS A 142 28.24 17.17 13.18
CA LYS A 142 28.87 18.44 13.60
C LYS A 142 27.87 19.42 14.22
N LYS A 143 26.68 19.55 13.62
CA LYS A 143 25.63 20.45 14.13
C LYS A 143 25.17 20.05 15.54
N ARG A 144 25.05 18.74 15.80
CA ARG A 144 24.65 18.20 17.10
C ARG A 144 25.70 18.37 18.21
N LYS A 145 26.98 18.56 17.86
CA LYS A 145 28.08 18.82 18.80
C LYS A 145 28.27 20.32 19.14
N GLN A 146 27.74 21.22 18.30
CA GLN A 146 27.73 22.66 18.58
C GLN A 146 26.56 23.05 19.50
N THR A 147 25.38 22.46 19.33
CA THR A 147 24.22 22.77 20.18
C THR A 147 24.33 22.22 21.60
N SER A 148 25.20 21.24 21.85
CA SER A 148 25.48 20.73 23.20
C SER A 148 26.56 21.50 23.97
N LYS A 149 27.33 22.38 23.31
CA LYS A 149 28.30 23.28 23.98
C LYS A 149 27.71 24.64 24.35
N ALA A 150 26.52 24.99 23.88
CA ALA A 150 25.92 26.31 24.09
C ALA A 150 25.09 26.43 25.39
N ASN A 151 24.73 25.32 26.04
CA ASN A 151 23.86 25.33 27.24
C ASN A 151 24.61 25.16 28.58
N THR A 152 25.91 25.44 28.63
CA THR A 152 26.66 25.47 29.90
C THR A 152 27.43 26.78 30.04
N THR A 153 26.72 27.91 30.05
CA THR A 153 27.22 29.14 30.67
C THR A 153 26.07 30.04 31.12
N ASN A 154 25.72 29.87 32.40
CA ASN A 154 25.38 30.89 33.40
C ASN A 154 24.06 31.68 33.32
N PRO A 155 23.56 32.18 34.48
CA PRO A 155 24.22 32.32 35.80
C PRO A 155 23.87 31.26 36.84
#